data_AF-W7RSJ4-F1
#
_entry.id   AF-W7RSJ4-F1
#
_cell.length_a   1.000
_cell.length_b   1.000
_cell.length_c   1.000
_cell.angle_alpha   90.00
_cell.angle_beta   90.00
_cell.angle_gamma   90.00
#
_symmetry.space_group_name_H-M   'P 1'
#
loop_
_entity.id
_entity.type
_entity.pdbx_description
1 polymer ?
#
loop_
_entity_poly.entity_id
_entity_poly.type
_entity_poly.pdbx_seq_one_letter_code
_entity_poly.pdbx_strand_id
1 'polypeptide(L)' 'MTGLYWSSTHGGYIKCPVEGCNHIGNVITAAHCRIEHGLTREEVMKKYGEPKNIPKPKDMGRGIDDGY' A
#
# COMPACT_ATOMS: atom_id res chain seq x y z
N MET A 1 -17.03 1.78 14.90
CA MET A 1 -16.37 2.74 13.98
C MET A 1 -15.07 2.11 13.49
N THR A 2 -15.11 1.31 12.44
CA THR A 2 -13.96 0.54 11.94
C THR A 2 -13.52 1.13 10.60
N GLY A 3 -12.56 2.06 10.62
CA GLY A 3 -12.09 2.76 9.41
C GLY A 3 -10.78 3.54 9.55
N LEU A 4 -9.93 3.25 10.54
CA LEU A 4 -8.75 4.06 10.89
C LEU A 4 -7.51 3.80 10.03
N TYR A 5 -7.51 2.76 9.21
CA TYR A 5 -6.36 2.37 8.39
C TYR A 5 -6.78 1.66 7.11
N TRP A 6 -5.91 1.69 6.13
CA TRP A 6 -5.91 0.77 5.00
C TRP A 6 -4.98 -0.40 5.33
N SER A 7 -5.41 -1.62 5.03
CA SER A 7 -4.60 -2.82 5.21
C SER A 7 -4.62 -3.67 3.96
N SER A 8 -3.51 -4.35 3.69
CA SER A 8 -3.43 -5.34 2.63
C SER A 8 -4.16 -6.63 3.03
N THR A 9 -5.03 -7.15 2.17
CA THR A 9 -5.91 -8.29 2.48
C THR A 9 -5.18 -9.64 2.44
N HIS A 10 -4.12 -9.80 1.65
CA HIS A 10 -3.48 -11.11 1.40
C HIS A 10 -1.96 -11.02 1.26
N GLY A 11 -1.28 -10.62 2.34
CA GLY A 11 0.18 -10.68 2.42
C GLY A 11 0.92 -9.81 1.40
N GLY A 12 0.25 -8.95 0.63
CA GLY A 12 0.85 -7.93 -0.23
C GLY A 12 1.18 -6.66 0.55
N TYR A 13 1.69 -5.65 -0.15
CA TYR A 13 1.82 -4.30 0.38
C TYR A 13 0.74 -3.40 -0.20
N ILE A 14 0.42 -2.31 0.47
CA ILE A 14 -0.36 -1.21 -0.09
C ILE A 14 0.55 0.00 -0.27
N LYS A 15 0.36 0.71 -1.38
CA LYS A 15 1.07 1.95 -1.66
C LYS A 15 0.14 3.13 -1.46
N CYS A 16 0.66 4.16 -0.80
CA CYS A 16 -0.05 5.43 -0.66
C CYS A 16 -0.37 6.01 -2.04
N PRO A 17 -1.62 6.42 -2.31
CA PRO A 17 -2.01 6.92 -3.63
C PRO A 17 -1.51 8.35 -3.91
N VAL A 18 -1.03 9.07 -2.89
CA VAL A 18 -0.54 10.46 -3.03
C VAL A 18 0.68 10.49 -3.95
N GLU A 19 0.63 11.34 -4.98
CA GLU A 19 1.75 11.56 -5.88
C GLU A 19 2.96 12.13 -5.11
N GLY A 20 4.13 11.51 -5.30
CA GLY A 20 5.34 11.84 -4.54
C GLY A 20 5.50 11.06 -3.23
N CYS A 21 4.46 10.39 -2.74
CA CYS A 21 4.55 9.52 -1.57
C CYS A 21 5.04 8.12 -1.96
N ASN A 22 6.25 7.75 -1.54
CA ASN A 22 6.81 6.41 -1.73
C ASN A 22 6.53 5.46 -0.56
N HIS A 23 5.52 5.76 0.26
CA HIS A 23 5.15 4.91 1.38
C HIS A 23 4.49 3.62 0.89
N ILE A 24 5.14 2.49 1.19
CA ILE A 24 4.70 1.14 0.87
C ILE A 24 4.74 0.32 2.16
N GLY A 25 3.61 -0.22 2.59
CA GLY A 25 3.52 -0.95 3.86
C GLY A 25 2.34 -1.92 3.87
N ASN A 26 2.27 -2.80 4.86
CA ASN A 26 1.11 -3.68 5.02
C ASN A 26 -0.12 -2.91 5.51
N VAL A 27 0.11 -1.79 6.20
CA VAL A 27 -0.91 -0.93 6.79
C VAL A 27 -0.51 0.53 6.57
N ILE A 28 -1.46 1.36 6.15
CA ILE A 28 -1.32 2.82 6.06
C ILE A 28 -2.42 3.42 6.92
N THR A 29 -2.04 4.09 7.99
CA THR A 29 -2.99 4.68 8.95
C THR A 29 -3.45 6.06 8.47
N ALA A 30 -4.60 6.53 8.97
CA ALA A 30 -5.06 7.89 8.70
C ALA A 30 -4.06 8.98 9.20
N ALA A 31 -3.24 8.65 10.20
CA ALA A 31 -2.20 9.55 10.70
C ALA A 31 -1.12 9.83 9.65
N HIS A 32 -0.77 8.85 8.80
CA HIS A 32 0.17 9.05 7.69
C HIS A 32 -0.31 10.18 6.77
N CYS A 33 -1.60 10.18 6.41
CA CYS A 33 -2.17 11.23 5.55
C CYS A 33 -2.09 12.61 6.21
N ARG A 34 -2.38 12.69 7.50
CA ARG A 34 -2.41 13.96 8.23
C ARG A 34 -1.02 14.55 8.49
N ILE A 35 -0.04 13.70 8.79
CA ILE A 35 1.32 14.12 9.15
C ILE A 35 2.17 14.38 7.90
N GLU A 36 2.16 13.46 6.94
CA GLU A 36 3.04 13.54 5.77
C GLU A 36 2.46 14.45 4.68
N HIS A 37 1.13 14.46 4.51
CA HIS A 37 0.47 15.20 3.41
C HIS A 37 -0.35 16.39 3.90
N GLY A 38 -0.57 16.53 5.21
CA GLY A 38 -1.45 17.56 5.76
C GLY A 38 -2.93 17.38 5.37
N LEU A 39 -3.30 16.23 4.81
CA LEU A 39 -4.62 15.95 4.25
C LEU A 39 -5.33 14.87 5.06
N THR A 40 -6.65 14.94 5.08
CA THR A 40 -7.45 13.84 5.62
C THR A 40 -7.47 12.66 4.65
N ARG A 41 -7.72 11.45 5.17
CA ARG A 41 -7.84 10.24 4.35
C ARG A 41 -8.89 10.40 3.25
N GLU A 42 -10.02 11.03 3.58
CA GLU A 42 -11.14 11.25 2.65
C GLU A 42 -10.75 12.19 1.51
N GLU A 43 -9.99 13.25 1.81
CA GLU A 43 -9.45 14.15 0.80
C GLU A 43 -8.42 13.45 -0.10
N VAL A 44 -7.57 12.61 0.49
CA VAL A 44 -6.63 11.79 -0.27
C VAL A 44 -7.38 10.84 -1.20
N MET A 45 -8.45 10.17 -0.73
CA MET A 45 -9.28 9.31 -1.58
C MET A 45 -9.99 10.07 -2.68
N LYS A 46 -10.48 11.28 -2.38
CA LYS A 46 -11.18 12.11 -3.38
C LYS A 46 -10.25 12.68 -4.44
N LYS A 47 -9.00 13.04 -4.09
CA LYS A 47 -8.00 13.57 -5.03
C LYS A 47 -7.26 12.48 -5.79
N TYR A 48 -6.77 11.46 -5.10
CA TYR A 48 -5.83 10.48 -5.63
C TYR A 48 -6.43 9.07 -5.80
N GLY A 49 -7.61 8.82 -5.22
CA GLY A 49 -8.26 7.52 -5.26
C GLY A 49 -7.83 6.58 -4.14
N GLU A 50 -8.13 5.29 -4.31
CA GLU A 50 -7.85 4.25 -3.32
C GLU A 50 -6.38 3.79 -3.38
N PRO A 51 -5.80 3.35 -2.25
CA PRO A 51 -4.44 2.80 -2.23
C PRO A 51 -4.34 1.57 -3.11
N LYS A 52 -3.30 1.52 -3.95
CA LYS A 52 -3.06 0.36 -4.82
C LYS A 52 -2.42 -0.78 -4.01
N ASN A 53 -2.99 -1.98 -4.11
CA ASN A 53 -2.38 -3.17 -3.57
C ASN A 53 -1.24 -3.61 -4.50
N ILE A 54 -0.03 -3.68 -3.97
CA ILE A 54 1.14 -4.21 -4.64
C ILE A 54 1.29 -5.66 -4.18
N PRO A 55 1.22 -6.64 -5.09
CA PRO A 55 1.50 -8.02 -4.71
C PRO A 55 2.93 -8.10 -4.18
N LYS A 56 3.16 -8.87 -3.10
CA LYS A 56 4.53 -9.20 -2.74
C LYS A 56 5.20 -9.84 -3.97
N PRO A 57 6.48 -9.53 -4.24
CA PRO A 57 7.23 -10.31 -5.21
C PRO A 57 7.28 -11.76 -4.72
N LYS A 58 6.34 -12.56 -5.22
CA LYS A 58 6.36 -14.02 -5.16
C LYS A 58 7.25 -14.45 -6.31
N ASP A 59 8.44 -14.92 -5.97
CA ASP A 59 9.30 -15.74 -6.82
C ASP A 59 9.76 -15.10 -8.15
N MET A 60 10.64 -14.10 -8.10
CA MET A 60 11.65 -13.95 -9.16
C MET A 60 12.86 -14.83 -8.79
N GLY A 61 12.64 -16.14 -8.65
CA GLY A 61 13.65 -17.03 -8.08
C GLY A 61 13.27 -18.50 -7.94
N ARG A 62 12.37 -19.02 -8.79
CA ARG A 62 12.27 -20.47 -8.99
C ARG A 62 12.30 -20.80 -10.49
N GLY A 63 13.40 -20.45 -11.13
CA GLY A 63 13.95 -21.32 -12.17
C GLY A 63 14.54 -22.52 -11.44
N ILE A 64 13.72 -23.54 -11.23
CA ILE A 64 14.25 -24.88 -10.95
C ILE A 64 14.66 -25.45 -12.30
N ASP A 65 15.93 -25.24 -12.65
CA ASP A 65 16.62 -26.21 -13.49
C ASP A 65 16.80 -27.49 -12.67
N ASP A 66 15.81 -28.39 -12.72
CA ASP A 66 16.03 -29.78 -12.34
C ASP A 66 16.85 -30.45 -13.45
N GLY A 67 18.13 -30.10 -13.48
CA GLY A 67 19.18 -30.79 -14.22
C GLY A 67 19.89 -31.79 -13.30
N TYR A 68 19.41 -33.03 -13.28
CA TYR A 68 20.22 -34.20 -12.94
C TYR A 68 19.74 -35.42 -13.72
#